data_AF-H0TJ20-F1
#
_entry.id   AF-H0TJ20-F1
#
_cell.length_a   1.000
_cell.length_b   1.000
_cell.length_c   1.000
_cell.angle_alpha   90.00
_cell.angle_beta   90.00
_cell.angle_gamma   90.00
#
_symmetry.space_group_name_H-M   'P 1'
#
loop_
_entity.id
_entity.type
_entity.pdbx_description
1 polymer ?
#
loop_
_entity_poly.entity_id
_entity_poly.type
_entity_poly.pdbx_seq_one_letter_code
_entity_poly.pdbx_strand_id
1 'polypeptide(L)'
;MSARTFLDNYDKYGVPMQDFYEKMLGANENGMSWANAAIEVEGGVKLYCMPDSLALAPQQNVQILRQYVTDHPEHAKRPFGLVLLSALRETFPCPAGKRP
;
A
#
# COMPACT_ATOMS: atom_id res chain seq x y z
N MET A 1 11.32 -2.61 -8.57
CA MET A 1 11.03 -4.02 -8.21
C MET A 1 9.54 -4.29 -8.48
N SER A 2 9.17 -5.49 -8.93
CA SER A 2 7.75 -5.87 -9.06
C SER A 2 7.16 -6.25 -7.70
N ALA A 3 5.83 -6.31 -7.58
CA ALA A 3 5.17 -6.76 -6.36
C ALA A 3 5.52 -8.20 -6.00
N ARG A 4 5.57 -9.11 -6.99
CA ARG A 4 6.00 -10.50 -6.79
C ARG A 4 7.44 -10.56 -6.28
N THR A 5 8.38 -9.88 -6.96
CA THR A 5 9.79 -9.89 -6.54
C THR A 5 9.98 -9.28 -5.16
N PHE A 6 9.18 -8.27 -4.79
CA PHE A 6 9.18 -7.73 -3.44
C PHE A 6 8.78 -8.79 -2.41
N LEU A 7 7.65 -9.46 -2.61
CA LEU A 7 7.15 -10.50 -1.70
C LEU A 7 8.09 -11.70 -1.63
N ASP A 8 8.61 -12.16 -2.78
CA ASP A 8 9.57 -13.26 -2.84
C ASP A 8 10.85 -12.94 -2.05
N ASN A 9 11.34 -11.70 -2.17
CA ASN A 9 12.50 -11.27 -1.40
C ASN A 9 12.19 -11.16 0.11
N TYR A 10 11.02 -10.62 0.46
CA TYR A 10 10.57 -10.57 1.86
C TYR A 10 10.49 -11.96 2.50
N ASP A 11 9.95 -12.95 1.77
CA ASP A 11 9.80 -14.32 2.26
C ASP A 11 11.12 -15.10 2.27
N LYS A 12 12.05 -14.77 1.36
CA LYS A 12 13.34 -15.45 1.24
C LYS A 12 14.28 -15.15 2.40
N TYR A 13 14.27 -13.93 2.91
CA TYR A 13 15.24 -13.49 3.91
C TYR A 13 14.64 -13.46 5.32
N GLY A 14 15.49 -13.66 6.34
CA GLY A 14 15.09 -13.57 7.75
C GLY A 14 15.00 -12.14 8.29
N VAL A 15 14.84 -12.03 9.60
CA VAL A 15 14.41 -10.81 10.33
C VAL A 15 15.13 -9.50 9.95
N PRO A 16 16.48 -9.42 9.81
CA PRO A 16 17.11 -8.14 9.48
C PRO A 16 16.71 -7.60 8.10
N MET A 17 16.46 -8.48 7.13
CA MET A 17 16.03 -8.09 5.79
C MET A 17 14.52 -7.88 5.72
N GLN A 18 13.73 -8.64 6.47
CA GLN A 18 12.29 -8.43 6.57
C GLN A 18 11.98 -7.04 7.10
N ASP A 19 12.66 -6.60 8.16
CA ASP A 19 12.55 -5.25 8.70
C ASP A 19 12.92 -4.18 7.66
N PHE A 20 13.94 -4.42 6.84
CA PHE A 20 14.29 -3.53 5.72
C PHE A 20 13.15 -3.41 4.70
N TYR A 21 12.57 -4.54 4.27
CA TYR A 21 11.47 -4.55 3.30
C TYR A 21 10.18 -3.94 3.89
N GLU A 22 9.88 -4.22 5.15
CA GLU A 22 8.78 -3.61 5.91
C GLU A 22 8.91 -2.09 5.96
N LYS A 23 10.09 -1.57 6.32
CA LYS A 23 10.38 -0.14 6.32
C LYS A 23 10.31 0.47 4.93
N MET A 24 10.82 -0.23 3.92
CA MET A 24 10.74 0.20 2.53
C MET A 24 9.28 0.33 2.07
N LEU A 25 8.42 -0.64 2.41
CA LEU A 25 7.01 -0.59 2.06
C LEU A 25 6.24 0.46 2.86
N GLY A 26 6.51 0.58 4.17
CA GLY A 26 5.95 1.61 5.03
C GLY A 26 6.32 3.03 4.59
N ALA A 27 7.53 3.26 4.10
CA ALA A 27 7.92 4.55 3.54
C ALA A 27 7.12 4.92 2.28
N ASN A 28 6.75 3.93 1.45
CA ASN A 28 5.89 4.16 0.28
C ASN A 28 4.45 4.49 0.72
N GLU A 29 3.90 3.75 1.67
CA GLU A 29 2.57 4.04 2.22
C GLU A 29 2.52 5.43 2.87
N ASN A 30 3.51 5.79 3.68
CA ASN A 30 3.61 7.11 4.29
C ASN A 30 3.67 8.24 3.24
N GLY A 31 4.39 8.03 2.13
CA GLY A 31 4.37 8.97 1.00
C GLY A 31 2.99 9.13 0.37
N MET A 32 2.22 8.05 0.24
CA MET A 32 0.83 8.11 -0.23
C MET A 32 -0.11 8.78 0.78
N SER A 33 0.15 8.60 2.08
CA SER A 33 -0.57 9.27 3.16
C SER A 33 -0.33 10.79 3.12
N TRP A 34 0.91 11.23 2.90
CA TRP A 34 1.21 12.65 2.68
C TRP A 34 0.53 13.20 1.43
N ALA A 35 0.48 12.42 0.34
CA ALA A 35 -0.27 12.79 -0.85
C ALA A 35 -1.77 12.95 -0.56
N ASN A 36 -2.37 12.06 0.24
CA ASN A 36 -3.76 12.20 0.68
C ASN A 36 -3.99 13.47 1.50
N ALA A 37 -3.08 13.80 2.43
CA ALA A 37 -3.17 15.02 3.23
C ALA A 37 -3.08 16.29 2.36
N ALA A 38 -2.17 16.30 1.37
CA ALA A 38 -2.07 17.41 0.42
C ALA A 38 -3.35 17.56 -0.43
N ILE A 39 -3.85 16.46 -0.97
CA ILE A 39 -5.11 16.42 -1.75
C ILE A 39 -6.29 16.95 -0.93
N GLU A 40 -6.37 16.60 0.36
CA GLU A 40 -7.43 17.06 1.26
C GLU A 40 -7.40 18.57 1.47
N VAL A 41 -6.21 19.16 1.65
CA VAL A 41 -6.03 20.62 1.73
C VAL A 41 -6.45 21.31 0.44
N GLU A 42 -6.21 20.68 -0.71
CA GLU A 42 -6.59 21.18 -2.03
C GLU A 42 -8.07 20.93 -2.37
N GLY A 43 -8.83 20.25 -1.50
CA GLY A 43 -10.24 19.90 -1.73
C GLY A 43 -10.46 18.82 -2.79
N GLY A 44 -9.43 18.03 -3.10
CA GLY A 44 -9.50 16.93 -4.05
C GLY A 44 -10.00 15.61 -3.44
N VAL A 45 -10.02 14.56 -4.27
CA VAL A 45 -10.45 13.21 -3.85
C VAL A 45 -9.23 12.39 -3.43
N LYS A 46 -9.21 11.95 -2.17
CA LYS A 46 -8.13 11.11 -1.60
C LYS A 46 -7.89 9.86 -2.46
N LEU A 47 -6.63 9.42 -2.50
CA LEU A 47 -6.21 8.22 -3.19
C LEU A 47 -6.83 6.95 -2.59
N TYR A 48 -7.04 6.92 -1.27
CA TYR A 48 -7.73 5.90 -0.47
C TYR A 48 -8.20 6.55 0.85
N CYS A 49 -9.13 5.95 1.59
CA CYS A 49 -9.71 6.52 2.81
C CYS A 49 -9.52 5.60 4.02
N MET A 50 -8.32 5.64 4.59
CA MET A 50 -8.01 4.91 5.82
C MET A 50 -8.72 5.57 7.02
N PRO A 51 -9.27 4.79 7.98
CA PRO A 51 -9.86 5.35 9.19
C PRO A 51 -8.84 6.13 10.02
N ASP A 52 -9.22 7.30 10.55
CA ASP A 52 -8.31 8.19 11.32
C ASP A 52 -7.70 7.53 12.56
N SER A 53 -8.40 6.55 13.16
CA SER A 53 -7.92 5.81 14.33
C SER A 53 -6.97 4.66 13.99
N LEU A 54 -6.73 4.38 12.70
CA LEU A 54 -5.91 3.27 12.25
C LEU A 54 -4.52 3.76 11.86
N ALA A 55 -3.50 3.25 12.56
CA ALA A 55 -2.12 3.35 12.12
C ALA A 55 -1.68 1.97 11.60
N LEU A 56 -1.24 1.89 10.34
CA LEU A 56 -0.75 0.64 9.76
C LEU A 56 0.66 0.35 10.28
N ALA A 57 0.82 -0.79 10.95
CA ALA A 57 2.13 -1.35 11.25
C ALA A 57 2.82 -1.76 9.93
N PRO A 58 4.17 -1.70 9.84
CA PRO A 58 4.90 -2.07 8.64
C PRO A 58 4.58 -3.47 8.10
N GLN A 59 4.35 -4.43 8.99
CA GLN A 59 3.96 -5.80 8.64
C GLN A 59 2.56 -5.87 8.00
N GLN A 60 1.63 -5.01 8.43
CA GLN A 60 0.28 -4.96 7.86
C GLN A 60 0.31 -4.50 6.41
N ASN A 61 1.20 -3.58 6.04
CA ASN A 61 1.40 -3.19 4.65
C ASN A 61 1.84 -4.39 3.77
N VAL A 62 2.71 -5.26 4.29
CA VAL A 62 3.14 -6.46 3.56
C VAL A 62 1.98 -7.43 3.37
N GLN A 63 1.14 -7.60 4.40
CA GLN A 63 -0.05 -8.47 4.31
C GLN A 63 -1.08 -7.93 3.33
N ILE A 64 -1.34 -6.61 3.32
CA ILE A 64 -2.23 -5.97 2.35
C ILE A 64 -1.72 -6.18 0.92
N LEU A 65 -0.43 -5.94 0.68
CA LEU A 65 0.19 -6.17 -0.63
C LEU A 65 0.10 -7.65 -1.05
N ARG A 66 0.37 -8.58 -0.12
CA ARG A 66 0.32 -10.03 -0.36
C ARG A 66 -1.07 -10.50 -0.71
N GLN A 67 -2.07 -10.06 0.05
CA GLN A 67 -3.47 -10.42 -0.18
C GLN A 67 -3.90 -9.92 -1.56
N TYR A 68 -3.63 -8.66 -1.89
CA TYR A 68 -3.97 -8.10 -3.20
C TYR A 68 -3.28 -8.83 -4.37
N VAL A 69 -2.00 -9.19 -4.25
CA VAL A 69 -1.31 -9.97 -5.30
C VAL A 69 -1.88 -11.39 -5.44
N THR A 70 -2.43 -11.94 -4.35
CA THR A 70 -3.09 -13.25 -4.35
C THR A 70 -4.42 -13.19 -5.09
N ASP A 71 -5.20 -12.14 -4.82
CA ASP A 71 -6.53 -11.96 -5.41
C ASP A 71 -6.46 -11.44 -6.86
N HIS A 72 -5.40 -10.71 -7.20
CA HIS A 72 -5.17 -10.07 -8.51
C HIS A 72 -3.80 -10.45 -9.11
N PRO A 73 -3.60 -11.72 -9.53
CA PRO A 73 -2.31 -12.23 -9.99
C PRO A 73 -1.76 -11.49 -11.23
N GLU A 74 -2.61 -10.86 -12.05
CA GLU A 74 -2.21 -10.02 -13.18
C GLU A 74 -1.43 -8.76 -12.76
N HIS A 75 -1.57 -8.34 -11.50
CA HIS A 75 -0.83 -7.22 -10.93
C HIS A 75 0.54 -7.63 -10.35
N ALA A 76 0.81 -8.92 -10.19
CA ALA A 76 2.04 -9.42 -9.56
C ALA A 76 3.34 -8.90 -10.22
N LYS A 77 3.31 -8.67 -11.54
CA LYS A 77 4.47 -8.17 -12.32
C LYS A 77 4.58 -6.64 -12.37
N ARG A 78 3.61 -5.92 -11.82
CA ARG A 78 3.59 -4.44 -11.80
C ARG A 78 4.50 -3.89 -10.68
N PRO A 79 4.93 -2.62 -10.73
CA PRO A 79 5.76 -2.02 -9.69
C PRO A 79 5.10 -2.10 -8.31
N PHE A 80 5.83 -2.56 -7.28
CA PHE A 80 5.25 -2.86 -5.96
C PHE A 80 4.52 -1.66 -5.33
N GLY A 81 5.03 -0.43 -5.50
CA GLY A 81 4.38 0.78 -4.98
C GLY A 81 3.02 1.07 -5.64
N LEU A 82 2.89 0.82 -6.95
CA LEU A 82 1.61 0.95 -7.64
C LEU A 82 0.61 -0.13 -7.19
N VAL A 83 1.10 -1.35 -6.97
CA VAL A 83 0.27 -2.45 -6.47
C VAL A 83 -0.15 -2.19 -5.02
N LEU A 84 0.74 -1.65 -4.18
CA LEU A 84 0.40 -1.23 -2.82
C LEU A 84 -0.70 -0.18 -2.82
N LEU A 85 -0.61 0.85 -3.66
CA LEU A 85 -1.66 1.86 -3.79
C LEU A 85 -3.01 1.24 -4.19
N SER A 86 -2.99 0.27 -5.11
CA SER A 86 -4.20 -0.42 -5.56
C SER A 86 -4.78 -1.29 -4.44
N ALA A 87 -3.92 -1.98 -3.68
CA ALA A 87 -4.28 -2.75 -2.50
C ALA A 87 -4.90 -1.88 -1.40
N LEU A 88 -4.32 -0.70 -1.13
CA LEU A 88 -4.86 0.27 -0.17
C LEU A 88 -6.23 0.82 -0.62
N ARG A 89 -6.44 1.03 -1.92
CA ARG A 89 -7.75 1.44 -2.47
C ARG A 89 -8.82 0.38 -2.29
N GLU A 90 -8.46 -0.88 -2.45
CA GLU A 90 -9.38 -2.01 -2.25
C GLU A 90 -9.67 -2.24 -0.76
N THR A 91 -8.65 -2.11 0.09
CA THR A 91 -8.77 -2.28 1.55
C THR A 91 -9.52 -1.11 2.20
N PHE A 92 -9.27 0.11 1.73
CA PHE A 92 -9.80 1.35 2.28
C PHE A 92 -10.48 2.20 1.20
N PRO A 93 -11.58 1.72 0.61
CA PRO A 93 -12.29 2.46 -0.43
C PRO A 93 -12.84 3.76 0.16
N CYS A 94 -12.64 4.87 -0.56
CA CYS A 94 -13.32 6.10 -0.22
C CYS A 94 -14.84 5.95 -0.43
N PRO A 95 -15.69 6.46 0.48
CA PRO A 95 -17.13 6.50 0.27
C PRO A 95 -17.44 7.14 -1.08
N ALA A 96 -18.51 6.68 -1.74
CA ALA A 96 -19.00 7.26 -2.99
C ALA A 96 -19.59 8.67 -2.74
N GLY A 97 -18.73 9.63 -2.39
CA GLY A 97 -19.03 11.05 -2.26
C GLY A 97 -18.37 11.81 -3.39
N LYS A 98 -19.07 11.89 -4.54
CA LYS A 98 -18.76 12.72 -5.72
C LYS A 98 -17.33 12.63 -6.24
N ARG A 99 -17.06 11.60 -7.06
CA ARG A 99 -16.12 11.73 -8.17
C ARG A 99 -16.64 12.87 -9.07
N PRO A 100 -15.90 13.97 -9.30
CA PRO A 100 -16.29 14.95 -10.30
C PRO A 100 -16.32 14.32 -11.70
#